data_AF-A0A6H9IG12-F1
#
_entry.id   AF-A0A6H9IG12-F1
#
_cell.length_a   1.000
_cell.length_b   1.000
_cell.length_c   1.000
_cell.angle_alpha   90.00
_cell.angle_beta   90.00
_cell.angle_gamma   90.00
#
_symmetry.space_group_name_H-M   'P 1'
#
loop_
_entity.id
_entity.type
_entity.pdbx_description
1 polymer ?
#
loop_
_entity_poly.entity_id
_entity_poly.type
_entity_poly.pdbx_seq_one_letter_code
_entity_poly.pdbx_strand_id
1 'polypeptide(L)'
;MKKVLGIAVMGSMILLAGCNGSKDTKEPKEKVEQSTEQTEEMKVYREVHEKYDMKINKEINKALQLWEVAKEKGGKEITNATYKEDVQKVTTNMLEDIDHIRKEIRVPKSKEQEHELYVGFLNEAEQAIKKLQKLAKEEDSSLIRDIEINFSTASTYYKRFQAETKK
;
A
#
# COMPACT_ATOMS: atom_id res chain seq x y z
N MET A 1 25.39 -34.42 25.75
CA MET A 1 24.05 -34.79 26.22
C MET A 1 23.01 -33.92 25.54
N LYS A 2 22.14 -34.50 24.72
CA LYS A 2 20.91 -33.89 24.19
C LYS A 2 19.74 -34.64 24.85
N LYS A 3 18.76 -33.92 25.43
CA LYS A 3 17.45 -34.43 25.90
C LYS A 3 16.43 -33.34 25.54
N VAL A 4 15.69 -33.45 24.44
CA VAL A 4 14.38 -34.11 24.23
C VAL A 4 13.21 -33.38 24.92
N LEU A 5 12.43 -32.73 24.06
CA LEU A 5 10.96 -32.58 23.99
C LEU A 5 10.12 -32.41 25.27
N GLY A 6 9.28 -31.37 25.25
CA GLY A 6 8.08 -31.24 26.06
C GLY A 6 7.06 -30.34 25.37
N ILE A 7 6.06 -30.95 24.73
CA ILE A 7 4.82 -30.32 24.28
C ILE A 7 4.04 -29.88 25.52
N ALA A 8 3.57 -28.65 25.57
CA ALA A 8 2.57 -28.19 26.54
C ALA A 8 1.36 -27.64 25.78
N VAL A 9 0.37 -28.52 25.60
CA VAL A 9 -1.02 -28.17 25.28
C VAL A 9 -1.68 -27.79 26.60
N MET A 10 -2.14 -26.53 26.72
CA MET A 10 -3.09 -26.06 27.75
C MET A 10 -3.92 -24.95 27.11
N GLY A 11 -5.24 -24.85 27.22
CA GLY A 11 -6.21 -25.57 28.06
C GLY A 11 -7.50 -25.82 27.25
N SER A 12 -8.16 -26.94 27.50
CA SER A 12 -9.20 -27.11 28.54
C SER A 12 -10.58 -26.69 28.05
N MET A 13 -11.35 -27.74 27.73
CA MET A 13 -12.80 -27.85 27.68
C MET A 13 -13.61 -26.65 28.19
N ILE A 14 -14.51 -26.17 27.34
CA ILE A 14 -15.90 -25.98 27.72
C ILE A 14 -16.76 -26.70 26.66
N LEU A 15 -17.10 -27.97 26.92
CA LEU A 15 -18.24 -28.62 26.27
C LEU A 15 -19.48 -28.23 27.08
N LEU A 16 -20.18 -27.18 26.65
CA LEU A 16 -21.56 -26.96 27.06
C LEU A 16 -22.46 -27.86 26.21
N ALA A 17 -22.61 -29.10 26.66
CA ALA A 17 -23.78 -29.90 26.30
C ALA A 17 -24.98 -29.33 27.06
N GLY A 18 -25.77 -28.50 26.36
CA GLY A 18 -27.09 -28.06 26.76
C GLY A 18 -28.07 -28.34 25.63
N CYS A 19 -28.36 -29.62 25.38
CA CYS A 19 -29.51 -30.00 24.57
C CYS A 19 -30.78 -29.71 25.38
N ASN A 20 -31.46 -28.62 25.07
CA ASN A 20 -32.90 -28.51 25.27
C ASN A 20 -33.48 -27.63 24.15
N GLY A 21 -33.73 -28.27 23.01
CA GLY A 21 -34.51 -27.71 21.93
C GLY A 21 -35.89 -28.35 21.93
N SER A 22 -36.92 -27.56 22.23
CA SER A 22 -38.19 -27.74 21.53
C SER A 22 -38.70 -26.38 21.09
N LYS A 23 -39.15 -26.38 19.82
CA LYS A 23 -39.88 -25.36 19.05
C LYS A 23 -39.05 -24.45 18.17
N ASP A 24 -39.11 -24.82 16.88
CA ASP A 24 -39.10 -24.01 15.66
C ASP A 24 -38.69 -22.54 15.80
N THR A 25 -37.56 -22.16 15.21
CA THR A 25 -37.47 -20.95 14.40
C THR A 25 -36.29 -21.03 13.41
N LYS A 26 -36.65 -21.08 12.12
CA LYS A 26 -35.96 -20.62 10.89
C LYS A 26 -34.42 -20.60 10.81
N GLU A 27 -33.92 -21.21 9.73
CA GLU A 27 -32.55 -21.25 9.22
C GLU A 27 -31.73 -19.95 9.43
N PRO A 28 -30.46 -20.03 9.91
CA PRO A 28 -29.50 -18.95 9.75
C PRO A 28 -28.65 -19.20 8.48
N LYS A 29 -29.07 -18.64 7.35
CA LYS A 29 -28.23 -18.58 6.13
C LYS A 29 -27.20 -17.43 6.16
N GLU A 30 -27.32 -16.50 7.11
CA GLU A 30 -26.56 -15.23 7.12
C GLU A 30 -25.10 -15.36 7.61
N LYS A 31 -24.77 -16.39 8.40
CA LYS A 31 -23.45 -16.50 9.05
C LYS A 31 -22.34 -17.05 8.14
N VAL A 32 -22.71 -17.71 7.03
CA VAL A 32 -21.75 -18.31 6.11
C VAL A 32 -21.28 -17.28 5.08
N GLU A 33 -22.21 -16.48 4.51
CA GLU A 33 -21.90 -15.42 3.53
C GLU A 33 -20.90 -14.39 4.07
N GLN A 34 -21.09 -13.91 5.30
CA GLN A 34 -20.19 -12.92 5.92
C GLN A 34 -18.76 -13.45 6.11
N SER A 35 -18.59 -14.75 6.39
CA SER A 35 -17.27 -15.36 6.56
C SER A 35 -16.55 -15.57 5.22
N THR A 36 -17.31 -15.89 4.17
CA THR A 36 -16.78 -16.06 2.81
C THR A 36 -16.43 -14.72 2.17
N GLU A 37 -17.24 -13.68 2.36
CA GLU A 37 -16.95 -12.32 1.89
C GLU A 37 -15.68 -11.76 2.53
N GLN A 38 -15.52 -11.91 3.85
CA GLN A 38 -14.28 -11.51 4.53
C GLN A 38 -13.05 -12.29 4.05
N THR A 39 -13.22 -13.54 3.62
CA THR A 39 -12.13 -14.36 3.09
C THR A 39 -11.72 -13.91 1.68
N GLU A 40 -12.70 -13.62 0.81
CA GLU A 40 -12.44 -13.11 -0.54
C GLU A 40 -11.92 -11.68 -0.54
N GLU A 41 -12.45 -10.78 0.29
CA GLU A 41 -11.91 -9.42 0.43
C GLU A 41 -10.46 -9.44 0.92
N MET A 42 -10.13 -10.30 1.89
CA MET A 42 -8.75 -10.46 2.37
C MET A 42 -7.82 -10.99 1.29
N LYS A 43 -8.30 -11.89 0.43
CA LYS A 43 -7.54 -12.41 -0.70
C LYS A 43 -7.28 -11.32 -1.74
N VAL A 44 -8.32 -10.60 -2.16
CA VAL A 44 -8.20 -9.47 -3.11
C VAL A 44 -7.26 -8.40 -2.56
N TYR A 45 -7.38 -8.05 -1.27
CA TYR A 45 -6.49 -7.08 -0.63
C TYR A 45 -5.01 -7.48 -0.75
N ARG A 46 -4.67 -8.75 -0.46
CA ARG A 46 -3.29 -9.26 -0.58
C ARG A 46 -2.81 -9.28 -2.03
N GLU A 47 -3.64 -9.77 -2.94
CA GLU A 47 -3.30 -9.88 -4.36
C GLU A 47 -2.99 -8.51 -4.98
N VAL A 48 -3.75 -7.47 -4.62
CA VAL A 48 -3.49 -6.09 -5.08
C VAL A 48 -2.14 -5.59 -4.57
N HIS A 49 -1.84 -5.76 -3.28
CA HIS A 49 -0.52 -5.36 -2.72
C HIS A 49 0.63 -6.13 -3.38
N GLU A 50 0.52 -7.45 -3.51
CA GLU A 50 1.53 -8.28 -4.18
C GLU A 50 1.76 -7.85 -5.65
N LYS A 51 0.69 -7.53 -6.37
CA LYS A 51 0.74 -7.12 -7.79
C LYS A 51 1.38 -5.76 -7.98
N TYR A 52 1.12 -4.78 -7.11
CA TYR A 52 1.49 -3.39 -7.35
C TYR A 52 2.63 -2.85 -6.49
N ASP A 53 2.90 -3.38 -5.30
CA ASP A 53 3.93 -2.83 -4.42
C ASP A 53 5.31 -2.87 -5.07
N MET A 54 5.64 -3.95 -5.79
CA MET A 54 6.90 -4.02 -6.55
C MET A 54 6.98 -2.98 -7.66
N LYS A 55 5.86 -2.72 -8.36
CA LYS A 55 5.81 -1.74 -9.45
C LYS A 55 5.96 -0.32 -8.93
N ILE A 56 5.17 0.04 -7.91
CA ILE A 56 5.26 1.37 -7.30
C ILE A 56 6.65 1.61 -6.71
N ASN A 57 7.23 0.64 -5.99
CA ASN A 57 8.58 0.81 -5.45
C ASN A 57 9.62 1.04 -6.55
N LYS A 58 9.50 0.36 -7.69
CA LYS A 58 10.38 0.56 -8.85
C LYS A 58 10.24 1.98 -9.42
N GLU A 59 9.02 2.45 -9.63
CA GLU A 59 8.80 3.78 -10.22
C GLU A 59 9.16 4.91 -9.23
N ILE A 60 8.90 4.75 -7.93
CA ILE A 60 9.37 5.69 -6.89
C ILE A 60 10.89 5.80 -6.88
N ASN A 61 11.60 4.68 -6.93
CA ASN A 61 13.07 4.71 -6.93
C ASN A 61 13.63 5.46 -8.15
N LYS A 62 13.03 5.28 -9.33
CA LYS A 62 13.41 6.06 -10.51
C LYS A 62 13.05 7.54 -10.37
N ALA A 63 11.87 7.84 -9.83
CA ALA A 63 11.44 9.22 -9.60
C ALA A 63 12.39 9.95 -8.64
N LEU A 64 12.84 9.27 -7.58
CA LEU A 64 13.84 9.79 -6.65
C LEU A 64 15.18 10.04 -7.33
N GLN A 65 15.65 9.13 -8.21
CA GLN A 65 16.86 9.35 -8.99
C GLN A 65 16.75 10.58 -9.90
N LEU A 66 15.61 10.74 -10.59
CA LEU A 66 15.36 11.91 -11.44
C LEU A 66 15.24 13.21 -10.62
N TRP A 67 14.66 13.14 -9.42
CA TRP A 67 14.62 14.28 -8.51
C TRP A 67 16.02 14.68 -8.02
N GLU A 68 16.87 13.73 -7.62
CA GLU A 68 18.25 14.03 -7.21
C GLU A 68 19.06 14.64 -8.37
N VAL A 69 18.87 14.14 -9.59
CA VAL A 69 19.49 14.72 -10.80
C VAL A 69 19.07 16.19 -10.99
N ALA A 70 17.80 16.53 -10.80
CA ALA A 70 17.33 17.92 -10.86
C ALA A 70 17.95 18.79 -9.76
N LYS A 71 18.13 18.23 -8.55
CA LYS A 71 18.69 18.91 -7.38
C LYS A 71 20.19 19.18 -7.50
N GLU A 72 21.00 18.15 -7.78
CA GLU A 72 22.47 18.23 -7.71
C GLU A 72 23.09 19.13 -8.78
N LYS A 73 22.46 19.25 -9.95
CA LYS A 73 22.96 20.09 -11.05
C LYS A 73 22.37 21.50 -11.08
N GLY A 74 21.79 21.96 -9.97
CA GLY A 74 21.15 23.29 -9.88
C GLY A 74 20.05 23.48 -10.91
N GLY A 75 19.30 22.42 -11.23
CA GLY A 75 18.24 22.44 -12.24
C GLY A 75 18.70 22.37 -13.70
N LYS A 76 20.00 22.34 -14.01
CA LYS A 76 20.44 22.36 -15.43
C LYS A 76 19.91 21.19 -16.26
N GLU A 77 19.80 20.01 -15.65
CA GLU A 77 19.33 18.80 -16.33
C GLU A 77 17.83 18.84 -16.67
N ILE A 78 17.04 19.71 -16.02
CA ILE A 78 15.58 19.76 -16.23
C ILE A 78 15.21 20.21 -17.65
N THR A 79 16.15 20.87 -18.34
CA THR A 79 16.01 21.32 -19.73
C THR A 79 16.32 20.20 -20.75
N ASN A 80 16.97 19.11 -20.32
CA ASN A 80 17.34 18.00 -21.18
C ASN A 80 16.10 17.22 -21.66
N ALA A 81 16.00 16.96 -22.97
CA ALA A 81 14.89 16.21 -23.55
C ALA A 81 14.76 14.79 -22.95
N THR A 82 15.88 14.07 -22.79
CA THR A 82 15.88 12.73 -22.20
C THR A 82 15.38 12.75 -20.75
N TYR A 83 15.75 13.77 -19.98
CA TYR A 83 15.22 13.95 -18.62
C TYR A 83 13.70 14.11 -18.62
N LYS A 84 13.17 14.95 -19.50
CA LYS A 84 11.71 15.18 -19.61
C LYS A 84 10.96 13.92 -20.03
N GLU A 85 11.51 13.15 -20.97
CA GLU A 85 10.95 11.86 -21.39
C GLU A 85 10.95 10.83 -20.25
N ASP A 86 12.05 10.71 -19.52
CA ASP A 86 12.16 9.79 -18.38
C ASP A 86 11.17 10.16 -17.27
N VAL A 87 11.06 11.46 -16.93
CA VAL A 87 10.06 11.96 -15.98
C VAL A 87 8.64 11.66 -16.46
N GLN A 88 8.33 11.90 -17.73
CA GLN A 88 7.00 11.61 -18.29
C GLN A 88 6.67 10.11 -18.20
N LYS A 89 7.63 9.24 -18.53
CA LYS A 89 7.45 7.79 -18.49
C LYS A 89 7.19 7.29 -17.07
N VAL A 90 8.02 7.69 -16.10
CA VAL A 90 7.84 7.31 -14.70
C VAL A 90 6.52 7.84 -14.16
N THR A 91 6.16 9.09 -14.50
CA THR A 91 4.89 9.69 -14.09
C THR A 91 3.69 8.93 -14.62
N THR A 92 3.68 8.64 -15.92
CA THR A 92 2.56 7.94 -16.58
C THR A 92 2.34 6.57 -15.93
N ASN A 93 3.40 5.76 -15.84
CA ASN A 93 3.32 4.41 -15.26
C ASN A 93 2.84 4.46 -13.80
N MET A 94 3.42 5.36 -13.00
CA MET A 94 3.11 5.43 -11.58
C MET A 94 1.67 5.90 -11.32
N LEU A 95 1.17 6.88 -12.10
CA LEU A 95 -0.20 7.34 -11.96
C LEU A 95 -1.21 6.27 -12.41
N GLU A 96 -0.92 5.53 -13.48
CA GLU A 96 -1.74 4.40 -13.92
C GLU A 96 -1.79 3.28 -12.86
N ASP A 97 -0.65 2.91 -12.27
CA ASP A 97 -0.62 1.90 -11.22
C ASP A 97 -1.37 2.36 -9.95
N ILE A 98 -1.22 3.63 -9.53
CA ILE A 98 -1.99 4.19 -8.39
C ILE A 98 -3.50 4.17 -8.67
N ASP A 99 -3.92 4.54 -9.88
CA ASP A 99 -5.33 4.49 -10.28
C ASP A 99 -5.88 3.05 -10.28
N HIS A 100 -5.12 2.09 -10.80
CA HIS A 100 -5.51 0.68 -10.74
C HIS A 100 -5.66 0.17 -9.31
N ILE A 101 -4.71 0.47 -8.42
CA ILE A 101 -4.81 0.08 -7.00
C ILE A 101 -6.09 0.61 -6.39
N ARG A 102 -6.41 1.90 -6.59
CA ARG A 102 -7.61 2.53 -6.03
C ARG A 102 -8.91 1.88 -6.54
N LYS A 103 -8.91 1.38 -7.78
CA LYS A 103 -10.07 0.70 -8.38
C LYS A 103 -10.20 -0.75 -7.92
N GLU A 104 -9.09 -1.46 -7.89
CA GLU A 104 -9.03 -2.91 -7.64
C GLU A 104 -9.09 -3.25 -6.14
N ILE A 105 -8.56 -2.39 -5.26
CA ILE A 105 -8.48 -2.72 -3.83
C ILE A 105 -9.87 -2.88 -3.21
N ARG A 106 -10.00 -3.92 -2.40
CA ARG A 106 -11.12 -4.16 -1.49
C ARG A 106 -10.53 -4.22 -0.10
N VAL A 107 -11.07 -3.44 0.84
CA VAL A 107 -10.47 -3.23 2.15
C VAL A 107 -11.32 -3.96 3.19
N PRO A 108 -10.83 -5.10 3.71
CA PRO A 108 -11.47 -5.79 4.81
C PRO A 108 -11.52 -4.88 6.04
N LYS A 109 -12.58 -4.99 6.84
CA LYS A 109 -12.73 -4.22 8.07
C LYS A 109 -11.53 -4.33 9.02
N SER A 110 -10.88 -5.50 9.08
CA SER A 110 -9.68 -5.73 9.90
C SER A 110 -8.42 -5.03 9.39
N LYS A 111 -8.47 -4.42 8.21
CA LYS A 111 -7.34 -3.77 7.52
C LYS A 111 -7.54 -2.27 7.30
N GLU A 112 -8.63 -1.67 7.76
CA GLU A 112 -8.92 -0.24 7.59
C GLU A 112 -7.76 0.65 8.06
N GLN A 113 -7.27 0.46 9.29
CA GLN A 113 -6.18 1.25 9.86
C GLN A 113 -4.87 1.12 9.06
N GLU A 114 -4.55 -0.10 8.64
CA GLU A 114 -3.38 -0.37 7.80
C GLU A 114 -3.52 0.33 6.43
N HIS A 115 -4.71 0.19 5.84
CA HIS A 115 -5.01 0.77 4.53
C HIS A 115 -5.01 2.30 4.53
N GLU A 116 -5.44 2.96 5.62
CA GLU A 116 -5.35 4.41 5.77
C GLU A 116 -3.90 4.92 5.63
N LEU A 117 -2.93 4.18 6.21
CA LEU A 117 -1.51 4.50 6.08
C LEU A 117 -1.03 4.31 4.63
N TYR A 118 -1.52 3.27 3.96
CA TYR A 118 -1.22 3.04 2.55
C TYR A 118 -1.80 4.13 1.64
N VAL A 119 -3.03 4.58 1.88
CA VAL A 119 -3.65 5.72 1.18
C VAL A 119 -2.83 6.99 1.37
N GLY A 120 -2.35 7.26 2.60
CA GLY A 120 -1.44 8.37 2.87
C GLY A 120 -0.17 8.30 2.02
N PHE A 121 0.44 7.11 1.92
CA PHE A 121 1.58 6.86 1.05
C PHE A 121 1.27 7.15 -0.43
N LEU A 122 0.18 6.59 -0.97
CA LEU A 122 -0.20 6.77 -2.38
C LEU A 122 -0.46 8.25 -2.70
N ASN A 123 -1.13 8.98 -1.81
CA ASN A 123 -1.46 10.39 -2.03
C ASN A 123 -0.21 11.27 -2.07
N GLU A 124 0.73 11.06 -1.16
CA GLU A 124 1.99 11.81 -1.12
C GLU A 124 2.88 11.46 -2.32
N ALA A 125 2.93 10.18 -2.69
CA ALA A 125 3.68 9.72 -3.85
C ALA A 125 3.11 10.27 -5.17
N GLU A 126 1.78 10.31 -5.31
CA GLU A 126 1.07 10.95 -6.42
C GLU A 126 1.38 12.45 -6.50
N GLN A 127 1.37 13.16 -5.37
CA GLN A 127 1.71 14.58 -5.35
C GLN A 127 3.16 14.82 -5.76
N ALA A 128 4.10 14.01 -5.25
CA ALA A 128 5.51 14.11 -5.60
C ALA A 128 5.71 13.95 -7.11
N ILE A 129 5.10 12.91 -7.71
CA ILE A 129 5.30 12.62 -9.13
C ILE A 129 4.64 13.66 -10.05
N LYS A 130 3.46 14.19 -9.66
CA LYS A 130 2.82 15.30 -10.38
C LYS A 130 3.67 16.57 -10.33
N LYS A 131 4.29 16.88 -9.18
CA LYS A 131 5.21 18.02 -9.06
C LYS A 131 6.50 17.80 -9.85
N LEU A 132 7.04 16.58 -9.87
CA LEU A 132 8.21 16.24 -10.69
C LEU A 132 7.92 16.42 -12.19
N GLN A 133 6.75 15.96 -12.65
CA GLN A 133 6.27 16.19 -14.01
C GLN A 133 6.14 17.68 -14.33
N LYS A 134 5.60 18.46 -13.41
CA LYS A 134 5.48 19.92 -13.54
C LYS A 134 6.85 20.58 -13.65
N LEU A 135 7.77 20.24 -12.75
CA LEU A 135 9.16 20.69 -12.77
C LEU A 135 9.83 20.40 -14.12
N ALA A 136 9.66 19.20 -14.68
CA ALA A 136 10.24 18.86 -15.98
C ALA A 136 9.59 19.61 -17.16
N LYS A 137 8.28 19.82 -17.12
CA LYS A 137 7.54 20.51 -18.20
C LYS A 137 7.78 22.01 -18.20
N GLU A 138 7.73 22.63 -17.03
CA GLU A 138 7.78 24.07 -16.84
C GLU A 138 9.19 24.57 -16.51
N GLU A 139 10.15 23.65 -16.32
CA GLU A 139 11.52 23.95 -15.90
C GLU A 139 11.57 24.71 -14.56
N ASP A 140 10.56 24.49 -13.72
CA ASP A 140 10.35 25.17 -12.45
C ASP A 140 11.13 24.47 -11.32
N SER A 141 12.37 24.92 -11.12
CA SER A 141 13.25 24.43 -10.06
C SER A 141 12.78 24.78 -8.64
N SER A 142 11.81 25.69 -8.47
CA SER A 142 11.26 26.01 -7.14
C SER A 142 10.54 24.82 -6.50
N LEU A 143 10.08 23.86 -7.33
CA LEU A 143 9.38 22.65 -6.89
C LEU A 143 10.29 21.60 -6.24
N ILE A 144 11.63 21.72 -6.37
CA ILE A 144 12.59 20.71 -5.86
C ILE A 144 12.37 20.42 -4.38
N ARG A 145 12.16 21.46 -3.57
CA ARG A 145 11.97 21.33 -2.12
C ARG A 145 10.62 20.68 -1.78
N ASP A 146 9.57 21.06 -2.49
CA ASP A 146 8.23 20.49 -2.28
C ASP A 146 8.20 19.00 -2.64
N ILE A 147 8.87 18.61 -3.73
CA ILE A 147 9.00 17.21 -4.15
C ILE A 147 9.71 16.39 -3.06
N GLU A 148 10.79 16.92 -2.46
CA GLU A 148 11.50 16.28 -1.35
C GLU A 148 10.60 16.04 -0.14
N ILE A 149 9.78 17.03 0.21
CA ILE A 149 8.83 16.96 1.32
C ILE A 149 7.79 15.86 1.06
N ASN A 150 7.20 15.83 -0.15
CA ASN A 150 6.22 14.80 -0.49
C ASN A 150 6.84 13.39 -0.48
N PHE A 151 8.03 13.19 -1.06
CA PHE A 151 8.71 11.88 -1.01
C PHE A 151 9.07 11.46 0.42
N SER A 152 9.52 12.39 1.26
CA SER A 152 9.83 12.12 2.67
C SER A 152 8.58 11.74 3.46
N THR A 153 7.46 12.41 3.17
CA THR A 153 6.17 12.14 3.81
C THR A 153 5.60 10.80 3.33
N ALA A 154 5.67 10.50 2.03
CA ALA A 154 5.32 9.19 1.47
C ALA A 154 6.13 8.06 2.14
N SER A 155 7.45 8.22 2.28
CA SER A 155 8.31 7.26 2.98
C SER A 155 7.88 7.04 4.44
N THR A 156 7.44 8.10 5.12
CA THR A 156 6.96 8.03 6.50
C THR A 156 5.66 7.24 6.61
N TYR A 157 4.69 7.49 5.73
CA TYR A 157 3.46 6.69 5.66
C TYR A 157 3.76 5.22 5.37
N TYR A 158 4.61 4.93 4.38
CA TYR A 158 4.92 3.56 4.01
C TYR A 158 5.63 2.79 5.12
N LYS A 159 6.56 3.42 5.84
CA LYS A 159 7.21 2.79 7.02
C LYS A 159 6.20 2.44 8.12
N ARG A 160 5.21 3.30 8.35
CA ARG A 160 4.14 3.04 9.32
C ARG A 160 3.23 1.91 8.85
N PHE A 161 2.85 1.91 7.57
CA PHE A 161 2.10 0.82 6.95
C PHE A 161 2.82 -0.53 7.16
N GLN A 162 4.11 -0.60 6.86
CA GLN A 162 4.93 -1.81 7.07
C GLN A 162 5.07 -2.23 8.55
N ALA A 163 4.91 -1.31 9.49
CA ALA A 163 4.91 -1.63 10.91
C ALA A 163 3.54 -2.18 11.35
N GLU A 164 2.45 -1.64 10.81
CA GLU A 164 1.08 -2.09 11.10
C GLU A 164 0.82 -3.49 10.53
N THR A 165 1.35 -3.82 9.35
CA THR A 165 1.21 -5.15 8.72
C THR A 165 1.86 -6.29 9.53
N LYS A 166 2.73 -5.96 10.50
CA LYS A 166 3.46 -6.92 11.34
C LYS A 166 2.84 -7.15 12.71
N LYS A 167 1.79 -6.41 13.08
CA LYS A 167 1.04 -6.59 14.32
C LYS A 167 0.05 -7.74 14.18
#